data_AF-A0A3N5U2M9-F1
#
_entry.id   AF-A0A3N5U2M9-F1
#
_cell.length_a   1.000
_cell.length_b   1.000
_cell.length_c   1.000
_cell.angle_alpha   90.00
_cell.angle_beta   90.00
_cell.angle_gamma   90.00
#
_symmetry.space_group_name_H-M   'P 1'
#
loop_
_entity.id
_entity.type
_entity.pdbx_description
1 polymer ?
#
loop_
_entity_poly.entity_id
_entity_poly.type
_entity_poly.pdbx_seq_one_letter_code
_entity_poly.pdbx_strand_id
1 'polypeptide(L)'
;MIVGKQKPIAEIRELVAPYNKLLVLGCGTCVKTCFAGGEDEVATLASALRLSFRKDGNKIYIEELTVERQCEDEFIKEAGVAVSKNTAVLSLACGAGVQAMARRFPKVPVLPGVNTTFIGVLEKQGLFTEECLGCGD
;
A
#
# COMPACT_ATOMS: atom_id res chain seq x y z
N MET A 1 -5.90 -15.12 -6.01
CA MET A 1 -5.66 -13.77 -5.46
C MET A 1 -4.16 -13.52 -5.35
N ILE A 2 -3.70 -12.26 -5.40
CA ILE A 2 -2.28 -11.96 -5.12
C ILE A 2 -2.10 -11.88 -3.61
N VAL A 3 -1.23 -12.72 -3.06
CA VAL A 3 -0.89 -12.74 -1.64
C VAL A 3 0.23 -11.74 -1.38
N GLY A 4 0.10 -10.98 -0.29
CA GLY A 4 1.06 -9.95 0.08
C GLY A 4 1.32 -9.92 1.58
N LYS A 5 2.50 -9.44 1.94
CA LYS A 5 2.92 -9.22 3.33
C LYS A 5 3.35 -7.76 3.50
N GLN A 6 2.79 -7.06 4.49
CA GLN A 6 3.24 -5.70 4.79
C GLN A 6 4.74 -5.69 5.09
N LYS A 7 5.45 -4.71 4.52
CA LYS A 7 6.87 -4.49 4.83
C LYS A 7 7.02 -4.15 6.32
N PRO A 8 8.15 -4.50 6.95
CA PRO A 8 8.43 -4.07 8.32
C PRO A 8 8.35 -2.55 8.44
N ILE A 9 7.79 -2.06 9.55
CA ILE A 9 7.62 -0.61 9.76
C ILE A 9 8.95 0.16 9.69
N ALA A 10 10.07 -0.43 10.10
CA ALA A 10 11.39 0.19 10.00
C ALA A 10 11.77 0.47 8.54
N GLU A 11 11.56 -0.50 7.64
CA GLU A 11 11.79 -0.34 6.20
C GLU A 11 10.84 0.70 5.60
N ILE A 12 9.55 0.65 5.96
CA ILE A 12 8.57 1.64 5.50
C ILE A 12 8.97 3.06 5.97
N ARG A 13 9.38 3.21 7.23
CA ARG A 13 9.82 4.48 7.79
C ARG A 13 11.00 5.05 7.01
N GLU A 14 12.00 4.23 6.69
CA GLU A 14 13.14 4.64 5.87
C GLU A 14 12.70 5.09 4.47
N LEU A 15 11.81 4.34 3.82
CA LEU A 15 11.28 4.68 2.50
C LEU A 15 10.53 6.02 2.48
N VAL A 16 9.75 6.31 3.53
CA VAL A 16 8.92 7.52 3.58
C VAL A 16 9.60 8.71 4.25
N ALA A 17 10.74 8.52 4.92
CA ALA A 17 11.47 9.58 5.64
C ALA A 17 11.79 10.84 4.82
N PRO A 18 12.07 10.77 3.50
CA PRO A 18 12.30 11.97 2.69
C PRO A 18 11.05 12.84 2.48
N TYR A 19 9.84 12.37 2.84
CA TYR A 19 8.58 13.01 2.49
C TYR A 19 7.83 13.54 3.72
N ASN A 20 7.55 14.84 3.73
CA ASN A 20 6.83 15.49 4.83
C ASN A 20 5.31 15.32 4.75
N LYS A 21 4.77 15.03 3.56
CA LYS A 21 3.33 14.87 3.31
C LYS A 21 3.06 13.62 2.49
N LEU A 22 2.44 12.63 3.12
CA LEU A 22 2.32 11.27 2.63
C LEU A 22 0.84 10.86 2.56
N LEU A 23 0.44 10.27 1.44
CA LEU A 23 -0.79 9.50 1.36
C LEU A 23 -0.46 8.03 1.67
N VAL A 24 -1.06 7.46 2.72
CA VAL A 24 -1.07 6.00 2.90
C VAL A 24 -2.32 5.47 2.20
N LEU A 25 -2.13 4.74 1.11
CA LEU A 25 -3.20 4.28 0.22
C LEU A 25 -3.38 2.77 0.32
N GLY A 26 -4.51 2.34 0.88
CA GLY A 26 -4.94 0.95 0.98
C GLY A 26 -5.52 0.39 -0.32
N CYS A 27 -5.49 -0.94 -0.45
CA CYS A 27 -6.08 -1.69 -1.55
C CYS A 27 -7.04 -2.75 -0.97
N GLY A 28 -8.34 -2.48 -1.11
CA GLY A 28 -9.43 -3.16 -0.40
C GLY A 28 -9.74 -4.60 -0.81
N THR A 29 -9.12 -5.16 -1.85
CA THR A 29 -9.38 -6.53 -2.29
C THR A 29 -8.34 -7.57 -1.80
N CYS A 30 -7.36 -7.96 -2.63
CA CYS A 30 -6.55 -9.16 -2.36
C CYS A 30 -5.68 -9.05 -1.11
N VAL A 31 -4.95 -7.94 -0.97
CA VAL A 31 -4.00 -7.73 0.14
C VAL A 31 -4.68 -7.34 1.44
N LYS A 32 -5.93 -6.86 1.40
CA LYS A 32 -6.78 -6.71 2.60
C LYS A 32 -7.09 -8.07 3.21
N THR A 33 -7.41 -9.08 2.39
CA THR A 33 -7.60 -10.46 2.88
C THR A 33 -6.33 -11.00 3.56
N CYS A 34 -5.15 -10.54 3.16
CA CYS A 34 -3.86 -10.88 3.78
C CYS A 34 -3.55 -10.10 5.06
N PHE A 35 -4.44 -9.21 5.53
CA PHE A 35 -4.18 -8.28 6.64
C PHE A 35 -2.94 -7.42 6.40
N ALA A 36 -2.76 -6.97 5.16
CA ALA A 36 -1.56 -6.26 4.72
C ALA A 36 -1.81 -4.88 4.11
N GLY A 37 -3.04 -4.55 3.73
CA GLY A 37 -3.30 -3.31 2.98
C GLY A 37 -4.72 -2.80 2.91
N GLY A 38 -5.64 -3.31 3.71
CA GLY A 38 -6.98 -2.74 3.89
C GLY A 38 -6.98 -1.49 4.77
N GLU A 39 -8.17 -1.01 5.08
CA GLU A 39 -8.41 0.21 5.86
C GLU A 39 -7.81 0.13 7.26
N ASP A 40 -7.94 -1.04 7.91
CA ASP A 40 -7.39 -1.30 9.24
C ASP A 40 -5.85 -1.23 9.24
N GLU A 41 -5.22 -1.78 8.19
CA GLU A 41 -3.76 -1.70 8.02
C GLU A 41 -3.29 -0.28 7.70
N VAL A 42 -4.06 0.48 6.89
CA VAL A 42 -3.79 1.90 6.63
C VAL A 42 -3.82 2.68 7.94
N ALA A 43 -4.88 2.57 8.73
CA ALA A 43 -5.05 3.31 9.98
C ALA A 43 -3.97 2.96 11.01
N THR A 44 -3.67 1.66 11.14
CA THR A 44 -2.64 1.16 12.06
C THR A 44 -1.26 1.65 11.67
N LEU A 45 -0.88 1.51 10.40
CA LEU A 45 0.42 1.93 9.90
C LEU A 45 0.59 3.44 9.97
N ALA A 46 -0.42 4.21 9.58
CA ALA A 46 -0.40 5.67 9.65
C ALA A 46 -0.19 6.15 11.09
N SER A 47 -0.89 5.55 12.06
CA SER A 47 -0.73 5.87 13.48
C SER A 47 0.69 5.55 13.98
N ALA A 48 1.22 4.38 13.60
CA ALA A 48 2.55 3.95 14.00
C ALA A 48 3.66 4.84 13.40
N LEU A 49 3.51 5.26 12.13
CA LEU A 49 4.43 6.21 11.49
C LEU A 49 4.38 7.58 12.17
N ARG A 50 3.18 8.14 12.43
CA ARG A 50 3.04 9.41 13.15
C ARG A 50 3.75 9.38 14.50
N LEU A 51 3.59 8.29 15.26
CA LEU A 51 4.27 8.12 16.54
C LEU A 51 5.79 8.00 16.37
N SER A 52 6.25 7.21 15.40
CA SER A 52 7.67 6.99 15.17
C SER A 52 8.40 8.28 14.78
N PHE A 53 7.85 9.08 13.87
CA PHE A 53 8.47 10.36 13.47
C PHE A 53 8.44 11.37 14.62
N ARG A 54 7.32 11.44 15.36
CA ARG A 54 7.19 12.32 16.53
C ARG A 54 8.25 12.04 17.59
N LYS A 55 8.56 10.76 17.84
CA LYS A 55 9.59 10.34 18.80
C LYS A 55 10.97 10.92 18.47
N ASP A 56 11.25 11.12 17.19
CA ASP A 56 12.52 11.68 16.69
C ASP A 56 12.46 13.21 16.48
N GLY A 57 11.39 13.87 16.93
CA GLY A 57 11.19 15.31 16.74
C GLY A 57 10.78 15.72 15.33
N ASN A 58 10.55 14.77 14.42
CA ASN A 58 10.15 15.01 13.04
C ASN A 58 8.62 15.11 12.93
N LYS A 59 8.14 15.97 12.03
CA LYS A 59 6.71 16.07 11.69
C LYS A 59 6.46 15.42 10.34
N ILE A 60 5.48 14.52 10.31
CA ILE A 60 4.95 13.95 9.07
C ILE A 60 3.43 14.17 9.03
N TYR A 61 2.93 14.64 7.89
CA TYR A 61 1.50 14.77 7.63
C TYR A 61 1.06 13.54 6.84
N ILE A 62 0.19 12.73 7.42
CA ILE A 62 -0.32 11.51 6.78
C ILE A 62 -1.81 11.68 6.50
N GLU A 63 -2.19 11.58 5.23
CA GLU A 63 -3.56 11.39 4.76
C GLU A 63 -3.78 9.89 4.54
N GLU A 64 -4.98 9.41 4.83
CA GLU A 64 -5.37 8.00 4.76
C GLU A 64 -6.50 7.86 3.76
N LEU A 65 -6.37 6.90 2.85
CA LEU A 65 -7.42 6.52 1.91
C LEU A 65 -7.30 5.04 1.60
N THR A 66 -8.41 4.38 1.34
CA THR A 66 -8.43 3.03 0.76
C THR A 66 -9.38 3.05 -0.42
N VAL A 67 -8.93 2.51 -1.54
CA VAL A 67 -9.76 2.26 -2.72
C VAL A 67 -9.94 0.74 -2.87
N GLU A 68 -11.00 0.32 -3.56
CA GLU A 68 -11.29 -1.11 -3.74
C GLU A 68 -10.09 -1.84 -4.39
N ARG A 69 -9.58 -1.30 -5.52
CA ARG A 69 -8.41 -1.84 -6.22
C ARG A 69 -7.48 -0.75 -6.72
N GLN A 70 -6.17 -0.96 -6.57
CA GLN A 70 -5.15 -0.07 -7.13
C GLN A 70 -4.62 -0.56 -8.49
N CYS A 71 -5.11 -1.70 -8.99
CA CYS A 71 -4.72 -2.27 -10.29
C CYS A 71 -5.79 -2.07 -11.38
N GLU A 72 -6.82 -1.26 -11.11
CA GLU A 72 -7.95 -1.02 -12.01
C GLU A 72 -8.28 0.48 -12.09
N ASP A 73 -8.34 1.01 -13.30
CA ASP A 73 -8.39 2.46 -13.53
C ASP A 73 -9.59 3.16 -12.90
N GLU A 74 -10.76 2.51 -12.85
CA GLU A 74 -11.97 3.11 -12.27
C GLU A 74 -11.78 3.45 -10.79
N PHE A 75 -11.18 2.53 -10.02
CA PHE A 75 -10.90 2.73 -8.60
C PHE A 75 -9.70 3.64 -8.36
N ILE A 76 -8.70 3.61 -9.26
CA ILE A 76 -7.54 4.52 -9.19
C ILE A 76 -7.97 5.99 -9.30
N LYS A 77 -9.01 6.31 -10.09
CA LYS A 77 -9.53 7.68 -10.24
C LYS A 77 -9.99 8.28 -8.90
N GLU A 78 -10.57 7.47 -8.02
CA GLU A 78 -11.05 7.90 -6.70
C GLU A 78 -9.90 8.47 -5.84
N ALA A 79 -8.69 7.92 -5.99
CA ALA A 79 -7.51 8.39 -5.28
C ALA A 79 -6.91 9.69 -5.86
N GLY A 80 -7.33 10.13 -7.06
CA GLY A 80 -6.66 11.21 -7.79
C GLY A 80 -6.55 12.53 -7.03
N VAL A 81 -7.62 12.92 -6.31
CA VAL A 81 -7.60 14.14 -5.50
C VAL A 81 -6.62 14.01 -4.33
N ALA A 82 -6.64 12.89 -3.60
CA ALA A 82 -5.73 12.63 -2.48
C ALA A 82 -4.28 12.58 -2.96
N VAL A 83 -4.00 11.87 -4.05
CA VAL A 83 -2.66 11.81 -4.65
C VAL A 83 -2.15 13.21 -5.01
N SER A 84 -2.99 14.07 -5.60
CA SER A 84 -2.59 15.43 -5.98
C SER A 84 -2.22 16.35 -4.80
N LYS A 85 -2.72 16.04 -3.60
CA LYS A 85 -2.48 16.83 -2.39
C LYS A 85 -1.22 16.42 -1.65
N ASN A 86 -0.62 15.27 -1.97
CA ASN A 86 0.47 14.67 -1.22
C ASN A 86 1.77 14.64 -2.03
N THR A 87 2.92 14.60 -1.34
CA THR A 87 4.24 14.60 -1.97
C THR A 87 4.76 13.20 -2.31
N ALA A 88 4.15 12.18 -1.72
CA ALA A 88 4.37 10.78 -2.03
C ALA A 88 3.13 9.96 -1.68
N VAL A 89 3.03 8.77 -2.27
CA VAL A 89 2.04 7.76 -1.94
C VAL A 89 2.76 6.53 -1.42
N LEU A 90 2.46 6.10 -0.19
CA LEU A 90 2.77 4.75 0.29
C LEU A 90 1.60 3.83 -0.08
N SER A 91 1.78 3.05 -1.14
CA SER A 91 0.77 2.11 -1.60
C SER A 91 0.88 0.79 -0.84
N LEU A 92 -0.20 0.36 -0.21
CA LEU A 92 -0.33 -0.96 0.41
C LEU A 92 -0.92 -2.00 -0.56
N ALA A 93 -0.81 -1.78 -1.86
CA ALA A 93 -1.21 -2.75 -2.89
C ALA A 93 -0.13 -3.79 -3.16
N CYS A 94 -0.49 -4.82 -3.94
CA CYS A 94 0.50 -5.71 -4.55
C CYS A 94 1.31 -4.99 -5.65
N GLY A 95 2.32 -5.67 -6.19
CA GLY A 95 3.21 -5.12 -7.22
C GLY A 95 2.48 -4.58 -8.44
N ALA A 96 1.43 -5.28 -8.92
CA ALA A 96 0.62 -4.81 -10.05
C ALA A 96 -0.09 -3.49 -9.74
N GLY A 97 -0.65 -3.34 -8.53
CA GLY A 97 -1.32 -2.12 -8.10
C GLY A 97 -0.36 -0.95 -7.92
N VAL A 98 0.80 -1.18 -7.29
CA VAL A 98 1.87 -0.16 -7.16
C VAL A 98 2.28 0.37 -8.53
N GLN A 99 2.51 -0.53 -9.50
CA GLN A 99 2.92 -0.16 -10.85
C GLN A 99 1.81 0.54 -11.65
N ALA A 100 0.54 0.17 -11.47
CA ALA A 100 -0.59 0.86 -12.09
C ALA A 100 -0.72 2.30 -11.55
N MET A 101 -0.65 2.47 -10.22
CA MET A 101 -0.64 3.77 -9.56
C MET A 101 0.53 4.65 -10.05
N ALA A 102 1.75 4.10 -10.10
CA ALA A 102 2.93 4.83 -10.56
C ALA A 102 2.80 5.31 -12.01
N ARG A 103 2.27 4.47 -12.90
CA ARG A 103 1.99 4.84 -14.29
C ARG A 103 0.92 5.92 -14.41
N ARG A 104 -0.12 5.86 -13.58
CA ARG A 104 -1.24 6.81 -13.64
C ARG A 104 -0.89 8.19 -13.08
N PHE A 105 0.02 8.25 -12.11
CA PHE A 105 0.45 9.47 -11.42
C PHE A 105 1.97 9.68 -11.53
N PRO A 106 2.52 9.89 -12.73
CA PRO A 106 3.97 9.90 -12.95
C PRO A 106 4.72 11.05 -12.26
N LYS A 107 3.99 12.06 -11.74
CA LYS A 107 4.56 13.22 -11.04
C LYS A 107 4.71 13.01 -9.54
N VAL A 108 4.09 11.97 -8.97
CA VAL A 108 4.11 11.69 -7.53
C VAL A 108 4.74 10.32 -7.32
N PRO A 109 5.81 10.19 -6.51
CA PRO A 109 6.43 8.90 -6.25
C PRO A 109 5.45 7.97 -5.53
N VAL A 110 5.34 6.74 -6.03
CA VAL A 110 4.53 5.67 -5.44
C VAL A 110 5.48 4.62 -4.86
N LEU A 111 5.46 4.49 -3.54
CA LEU A 111 6.34 3.65 -2.75
C LEU A 111 5.60 2.37 -2.35
N PRO A 112 6.21 1.18 -2.51
CA PRO A 112 5.58 -0.07 -2.10
C PRO A 112 5.65 -0.23 -0.57
N GLY A 113 4.51 -0.41 0.09
CA GLY A 113 4.41 -0.77 1.51
C GLY A 113 4.16 -2.26 1.76
N VAL A 114 3.94 -3.05 0.70
CA VAL A 114 3.69 -4.49 0.76
C VAL A 114 4.65 -5.23 -0.16
N ASN A 115 5.18 -6.36 0.31
CA ASN A 115 5.89 -7.34 -0.50
C ASN A 115 4.86 -8.30 -1.10
N THR A 116 4.82 -8.39 -2.43
CA THR A 116 4.05 -9.44 -3.12
C THR A 116 4.78 -10.76 -2.98
N THR A 117 4.09 -11.82 -2.57
CA THR A 117 4.71 -13.12 -2.31
C THR A 117 4.42 -14.12 -3.41
N PHE A 118 3.14 -14.46 -3.64
CA PHE A 118 2.73 -15.47 -4.62
C PHE A 118 1.27 -15.27 -5.05
N ILE A 119 0.82 -16.03 -6.05
CA ILE A 119 -0.59 -16.09 -6.45
C ILE A 119 -1.20 -17.33 -5.81
N GLY A 120 -2.23 -17.14 -5.01
CA GLY A 120 -2.77 -18.20 -4.17
C GLY A 120 -4.25 -18.09 -3.89
N VAL A 121 -4.71 -18.97 -3.00
CA VAL A 121 -6.08 -18.99 -2.45
C VAL A 121 -6.03 -18.95 -0.93
N LEU A 122 -7.12 -18.47 -0.33
CA LEU A 122 -7.32 -18.50 1.12
C LEU A 122 -7.97 -19.85 1.47
N GLU A 123 -7.18 -20.78 2.01
CA GLU A 123 -7.67 -22.08 2.46
C GLU A 123 -8.43 -21.95 3.78
N LYS A 124 -7.86 -21.18 4.71
CA LYS A 124 -8.41 -20.87 6.04
C LYS A 124 -7.97 -19.47 6.43
N GLN A 125 -8.66 -18.85 7.38
CA GLN A 125 -8.27 -17.51 7.86
C GLN A 125 -6.78 -17.46 8.25
N GLY A 126 -6.01 -16.62 7.55
CA GLY A 126 -4.56 -16.47 7.73
C GLY A 126 -3.69 -17.56 7.10
N LEU A 127 -4.26 -18.59 6.45
CA LEU A 127 -3.55 -19.64 5.73
C LEU A 127 -3.77 -19.49 4.22
N PHE A 128 -2.68 -19.21 3.51
CA PHE A 128 -2.66 -19.08 2.05
C PHE A 128 -1.76 -20.14 1.44
N THR A 129 -2.22 -20.79 0.38
CA THR A 129 -1.44 -21.74 -0.43
C THR A 129 -1.20 -21.16 -1.82
N GLU A 130 -0.03 -21.43 -2.38
CA GLU A 130 0.29 -21.08 -3.75
C GLU A 130 -0.40 -22.04 -4.71
N GLU A 131 -1.20 -21.50 -5.63
CA GLU A 131 -2.01 -22.29 -6.57
C GLU A 131 -1.80 -21.88 -8.03
N CYS A 132 -0.96 -20.87 -8.28
CA CYS A 132 -0.69 -20.38 -9.63
C CYS A 132 0.72 -19.80 -9.72
N LEU A 133 1.46 -20.23 -10.75
CA LEU A 133 2.81 -19.74 -11.07
C LEU A 133 2.82 -18.56 -12.05
N GLY A 134 1.67 -18.21 -12.64
CA GLY A 134 1.57 -17.15 -13.65
C GLY A 134 2.34 -17.49 -14.92
N CYS A 135 2.04 -18.64 -15.54
CA CYS A 135 2.83 -19.27 -16.60
C CYS A 135 3.14 -18.40 -17.83
N GLY A 136 2.44 -17.29 -18.08
CA GLY A 136 2.96 -16.10 -18.77
C GLY A 136 3.46 -16.22 -20.22
N ASP A 137 3.48 -17.43 -20.81
CA ASP A 137 3.89 -17.73 -22.18
C ASP A 137 2.71 -17.69 -23.16
#